data_AF-A0A7C6S760-F1
#
_entry.id   AF-A0A7C6S760-F1
#
_cell.length_a   1.000
_cell.length_b   1.000
_cell.length_c   1.000
_cell.angle_alpha   90.00
_cell.angle_beta   90.00
_cell.angle_gamma   90.00
#
_symmetry.space_group_name_H-M   'P 1'
#
loop_
_entity.id
_entity.type
_entity.pdbx_description
1 polymer ?
#
loop_
_entity_poly.entity_id
_entity_poly.type
_entity_poly.pdbx_seq_one_letter_code
_entity_poly.pdbx_strand_id
1 'polypeptide(L)'
;MGGKIYIAGPMSGYEEFNFPAFYRAEELLRKSYGYKQVVNPAKLHPTTDLPWAEFLKQDLRELIACDAVFLLKGWEKSRGATLEAFVAYILGLRLYKNERLELYEPEEFLADLNLDLLIRGYRSDEHPES
;
A
#
# COMPACT_ATOMS: atom_id res chain seq x y z
N MET A 1 20.30 5.02 -4.04
CA MET A 1 19.46 4.30 -3.05
C MET A 1 19.51 2.81 -3.37
N GLY A 2 19.59 1.94 -2.36
CA GLY A 2 19.88 0.50 -2.54
C GLY A 2 18.93 -0.46 -1.83
N GLY A 3 17.70 -0.06 -1.56
CA GLY A 3 16.71 -0.86 -0.83
C GLY A 3 15.56 -1.37 -1.69
N LYS A 4 14.72 -2.23 -1.10
CA LYS A 4 13.45 -2.72 -1.67
C LYS A 4 12.32 -1.81 -1.18
N ILE A 5 11.43 -1.36 -2.08
CA ILE A 5 10.32 -0.46 -1.74
C ILE A 5 8.98 -1.08 -2.16
N TYR A 6 7.97 -0.99 -1.30
CA TYR A 6 6.61 -1.44 -1.56
C TYR A 6 5.71 -0.25 -1.94
N ILE A 7 4.77 -0.42 -2.87
CA ILE A 7 3.77 0.60 -3.21
C ILE A 7 2.45 0.24 -2.53
N ALA A 8 1.91 1.12 -1.67
CA ALA A 8 0.61 0.92 -1.03
C ALA A 8 -0.38 1.99 -1.50
N GLY A 9 -1.62 1.59 -1.77
CA GLY A 9 -2.66 2.49 -2.28
C GLY A 9 -4.04 1.86 -2.44
N PRO A 10 -5.07 2.66 -2.78
CA PRO A 10 -6.41 2.15 -3.00
C PRO A 10 -6.50 1.32 -4.30
N MET A 11 -7.25 0.23 -4.26
CA MET A 11 -7.58 -0.61 -5.43
C MET A 11 -9.10 -0.80 -5.59
N SER A 12 -9.78 -1.28 -4.53
CA SER A 12 -11.23 -1.53 -4.56
C SER A 12 -12.02 -0.24 -4.81
N GLY A 13 -13.02 -0.31 -5.71
CA GLY A 13 -13.87 0.83 -6.06
C GLY A 13 -13.29 1.79 -7.08
N TYR A 14 -12.09 1.51 -7.63
CA TYR A 14 -11.48 2.27 -8.72
C TYR A 14 -11.60 1.51 -10.03
N GLU A 15 -11.70 2.26 -11.14
CA GLU A 15 -11.59 1.71 -12.48
C GLU A 15 -10.23 0.99 -12.65
N GLU A 16 -10.25 -0.18 -13.29
CA GLU A 16 -9.06 -1.04 -13.48
C GLU A 16 -8.27 -1.31 -12.19
N PHE A 17 -8.94 -1.35 -11.03
CA PHE A 17 -8.32 -1.52 -9.71
C PHE A 17 -7.17 -0.53 -9.43
N ASN A 18 -7.26 0.67 -10.01
CA ASN A 18 -6.24 1.72 -9.90
C ASN A 18 -4.84 1.33 -10.43
N PHE A 19 -4.73 0.26 -11.23
CA PHE A 19 -3.46 -0.21 -11.80
C PHE A 19 -2.63 0.90 -12.49
N PRO A 20 -3.23 1.86 -13.23
CA PRO A 20 -2.47 2.96 -13.81
C PRO A 20 -1.65 3.76 -12.79
N ALA A 21 -2.18 4.01 -11.58
CA ALA A 21 -1.47 4.74 -10.54
C ALA A 21 -0.28 3.94 -9.98
N PHE A 22 -0.48 2.63 -9.77
CA PHE A 22 0.57 1.73 -9.31
C PHE A 22 1.71 1.62 -10.33
N TYR A 23 1.41 1.47 -11.63
CA TYR A 23 2.42 1.42 -12.67
C TYR A 23 3.18 2.73 -12.85
N ARG A 24 2.49 3.87 -12.77
CA ARG A 24 3.13 5.20 -12.76
C ARG A 24 4.10 5.35 -11.59
N ALA A 25 3.68 4.94 -10.39
CA ALA A 25 4.55 4.98 -9.21
C ALA A 25 5.76 4.05 -9.34
N GLU A 26 5.57 2.83 -9.85
CA GLU A 26 6.70 1.93 -10.12
C GLU A 26 7.69 2.53 -11.11
N GLU A 27 7.20 3.12 -12.20
CA GLU A 27 8.05 3.79 -13.19
C GLU A 27 8.82 4.95 -12.57
N LEU A 28 8.15 5.81 -11.80
CA LEU A 28 8.78 6.93 -11.09
C LEU A 28 9.89 6.45 -10.16
N LEU A 29 9.61 5.46 -9.31
CA LEU A 29 10.57 4.92 -8.34
C LEU A 29 11.80 4.32 -9.03
N ARG A 30 11.60 3.62 -10.14
CA ARG A 30 12.69 3.03 -10.92
C ARG A 30 13.48 4.09 -11.69
N LYS A 31 12.82 4.90 -12.51
CA LYS A 31 13.46 5.80 -13.47
C LYS A 31 14.00 7.07 -12.84
N SER A 32 13.24 7.68 -11.92
CA SER A 32 13.62 8.97 -11.33
C SER A 32 14.44 8.82 -10.06
N TYR A 33 14.20 7.77 -9.27
CA TYR A 33 14.85 7.59 -7.96
C TYR A 33 15.80 6.39 -7.89
N GLY A 34 15.87 5.58 -8.96
CA GLY A 34 16.86 4.51 -9.08
C GLY A 34 16.62 3.30 -8.17
N TYR A 35 15.39 3.08 -7.69
CA TYR A 35 15.07 1.85 -6.95
C TYR A 35 15.19 0.63 -7.85
N LYS A 36 16.03 -0.33 -7.44
CA LYS A 36 16.24 -1.59 -8.19
C LYS A 36 15.11 -2.58 -7.98
N GLN A 37 14.57 -2.62 -6.76
CA GLN A 37 13.51 -3.54 -6.36
C GLN A 37 12.29 -2.74 -5.91
N VAL A 38 11.24 -2.77 -6.73
CA VAL A 38 9.95 -2.15 -6.44
C VAL A 38 8.91 -3.27 -6.42
N VAL A 39 8.24 -3.44 -5.28
CA VAL A 39 7.09 -4.33 -5.13
C VAL A 39 5.84 -3.54 -5.49
N ASN A 40 5.14 -4.05 -6.50
CA ASN A 40 3.91 -3.45 -7.00
C ASN A 40 2.77 -4.46 -6.82
N PRO A 41 1.83 -4.22 -5.88
CA PRO A 41 0.71 -5.13 -5.63
C PRO A 41 -0.17 -5.40 -6.84
N ALA A 42 -0.27 -4.46 -7.79
CA ALA A 42 -0.98 -4.67 -9.05
C ALA A 42 -0.40 -5.82 -9.91
N LYS A 43 0.85 -6.23 -9.64
CA LYS A 43 1.52 -7.38 -10.28
C LYS A 43 1.51 -8.65 -9.42
N LEU A 44 1.21 -8.53 -8.13
CA LEU A 44 1.17 -9.67 -7.20
C LEU A 44 -0.12 -10.48 -7.35
N HIS A 45 -1.21 -9.80 -7.67
CA HIS A 45 -2.56 -10.37 -7.71
C HIS A 45 -3.09 -10.42 -9.15
N PRO A 46 -2.70 -11.41 -9.96
CA PRO A 46 -3.19 -11.54 -11.34
C PRO A 46 -4.65 -12.02 -11.44
N THR A 47 -5.23 -12.48 -10.33
CA THR A 47 -6.62 -12.94 -10.23
C THR A 47 -7.32 -12.25 -9.06
N THR A 48 -8.65 -12.18 -9.12
CA THR A 48 -9.50 -11.59 -8.06
C THR A 48 -10.24 -12.64 -7.25
N ASP A 49 -9.90 -13.92 -7.43
CA ASP A 49 -10.71 -15.06 -6.95
C ASP A 49 -10.35 -15.51 -5.52
N LEU A 50 -9.45 -14.79 -4.85
CA LEU A 50 -9.07 -15.10 -3.48
C LEU A 50 -9.86 -14.24 -2.48
N PRO A 51 -10.12 -14.77 -1.28
CA PRO A 51 -10.63 -13.95 -0.19
C PRO A 51 -9.69 -12.78 0.11
N TRP A 52 -10.25 -11.63 0.48
CA TRP A 52 -9.49 -10.43 0.83
C TRP A 52 -8.35 -10.68 1.83
N ALA A 53 -8.58 -11.54 2.83
CA ALA A 53 -7.57 -11.90 3.83
C ALA A 53 -6.34 -12.61 3.22
N GLU A 54 -6.50 -13.37 2.15
CA GLU A 54 -5.38 -14.04 1.47
C GLU A 54 -4.55 -13.05 0.64
N PHE A 55 -5.20 -12.10 -0.04
CA PHE A 55 -4.49 -10.99 -0.69
C PHE A 55 -3.68 -10.18 0.33
N LEU A 56 -4.30 -9.80 1.44
CA LEU A 56 -3.62 -9.06 2.50
C LEU A 56 -2.42 -9.82 3.08
N LYS A 57 -2.52 -11.13 3.31
CA LYS A 57 -1.38 -11.93 3.80
C LYS A 57 -0.21 -11.91 2.81
N GLN A 58 -0.49 -12.01 1.51
CA GLN A 58 0.53 -11.96 0.48
C GLN A 58 1.19 -10.58 0.41
N ASP A 59 0.38 -9.51 0.48
CA ASP A 59 0.85 -8.13 0.49
C ASP A 59 1.75 -7.86 1.70
N LEU A 60 1.31 -8.24 2.91
CA LEU A 60 2.11 -8.09 4.11
C LEU A 60 3.43 -8.87 4.02
N ARG A 61 3.42 -10.09 3.47
CA ARG A 61 4.65 -10.88 3.29
C ARG A 61 5.69 -10.16 2.44
N GLU A 62 5.26 -9.50 1.36
CA GLU A 62 6.18 -8.75 0.51
C GLU A 62 6.57 -7.39 1.13
N LEU A 63 5.63 -6.72 1.79
CA LEU A 63 5.86 -5.45 2.47
C LEU A 63 6.90 -5.56 3.58
N ILE A 64 6.81 -6.56 4.46
CA ILE A 64 7.74 -6.70 5.60
C ILE A 64 9.18 -7.03 5.15
N ALA A 65 9.36 -7.46 3.90
CA ALA A 65 10.67 -7.68 3.30
C ALA A 65 11.26 -6.40 2.66
N CYS A 66 10.56 -5.26 2.74
CA CYS A 66 10.98 -3.98 2.18
C CYS A 66 11.62 -3.06 3.23
N ASP A 67 12.38 -2.07 2.76
CA ASP A 67 13.01 -1.05 3.60
C ASP A 67 12.24 0.27 3.60
N ALA A 68 11.20 0.37 2.76
CA ALA A 68 10.39 1.56 2.58
C ALA A 68 9.03 1.23 1.95
N VAL A 69 8.08 2.13 2.14
CA VAL A 69 6.76 2.12 1.48
C VAL A 69 6.53 3.46 0.80
N PHE A 70 6.01 3.42 -0.42
CA PHE A 70 5.52 4.57 -1.16
C PHE A 70 3.98 4.59 -1.09
N LEU A 71 3.42 5.62 -0.46
CA LEU A 71 1.98 5.77 -0.26
C LEU A 71 1.35 6.58 -1.40
N LEU A 72 0.45 5.94 -2.17
CA LEU A 72 -0.33 6.59 -3.21
C LEU A 72 -1.37 7.54 -2.61
N LYS A 73 -1.78 8.54 -3.39
CA LYS A 73 -2.86 9.45 -2.99
C LYS A 73 -4.14 8.66 -2.67
N GLY A 74 -4.76 8.96 -1.53
CA GLY A 74 -5.99 8.29 -1.08
C GLY A 74 -5.75 6.98 -0.32
N TRP A 75 -4.50 6.66 0.04
CA TRP A 75 -4.18 5.48 0.85
C TRP A 75 -4.94 5.47 2.18
N GLU A 76 -5.18 6.64 2.77
CA GLU A 76 -5.88 6.86 4.05
C GLU A 76 -7.37 6.48 4.01
N LYS A 77 -7.90 6.23 2.81
CA LYS A 77 -9.28 5.80 2.56
C LYS A 77 -9.36 4.33 2.18
N SER A 78 -8.23 3.66 1.99
CA SER A 78 -8.14 2.24 1.63
C SER A 78 -7.81 1.42 2.86
N ARG A 79 -8.66 0.43 3.18
CA ARG A 79 -8.49 -0.41 4.37
C ARG A 79 -7.20 -1.21 4.33
N GLY A 80 -6.89 -1.79 3.16
CA GLY A 80 -5.63 -2.50 2.94
C GLY A 80 -4.42 -1.58 3.06
N ALA A 81 -4.42 -0.47 2.32
CA ALA A 81 -3.27 0.45 2.31
C ALA A 81 -3.04 1.13 3.67
N THR A 82 -4.11 1.43 4.41
CA THR A 82 -4.00 1.98 5.77
C THR A 82 -3.37 0.96 6.72
N LEU A 83 -3.74 -0.33 6.60
CA LEU A 83 -3.14 -1.39 7.41
C LEU A 83 -1.66 -1.60 7.04
N GLU A 84 -1.34 -1.65 5.76
CA GLU A 84 0.03 -1.74 5.23
C GLU A 84 0.90 -0.60 5.74
N ALA A 85 0.41 0.64 5.65
CA ALA A 85 1.12 1.82 6.14
C ALA A 85 1.34 1.77 7.65
N PHE A 86 0.33 1.33 8.41
CA PHE A 86 0.45 1.15 9.85
C PHE A 86 1.49 0.09 10.23
N VAL A 87 1.47 -1.08 9.57
CA VAL A 87 2.46 -2.14 9.79
C VAL A 87 3.87 -1.63 9.47
N ALA A 88 4.04 -0.96 8.33
CA ALA A 88 5.32 -0.39 7.92
C ALA A 88 5.84 0.64 8.93
N TYR A 89 4.98 1.51 9.45
CA TYR A 89 5.33 2.48 10.49
C TYR A 89 5.83 1.78 11.76
N ILE A 90 5.09 0.78 12.26
CA ILE A 90 5.45 0.03 13.48
C ILE A 90 6.77 -0.72 13.32
N LEU A 91 7.06 -1.22 12.11
CA LEU A 91 8.31 -1.90 11.79
C LEU A 91 9.48 -0.92 11.51
N GLY A 92 9.26 0.39 11.54
CA GLY A 92 10.29 1.41 11.32
C GLY A 92 10.72 1.57 9.87
N LEU A 93 9.87 1.18 8.91
CA LEU A 93 10.12 1.42 7.48
C LEU A 93 9.94 2.89 7.15
N ARG A 94 10.69 3.38 6.16
CA ARG A 94 10.51 4.74 5.64
C ARG A 94 9.20 4.82 4.88
N LEU A 95 8.36 5.79 5.25
CA LEU A 95 7.12 6.07 4.53
C LEU A 95 7.32 7.31 3.66
N TYR A 96 7.12 7.15 2.36
CA TYR A 96 7.21 8.23 1.39
C TYR A 96 5.81 8.67 0.94
N LYS A 97 5.63 9.98 0.81
CA LYS A 97 4.49 10.63 0.16
C LYS A 97 4.91 11.28 -1.14
N ASN A 98 3.91 11.45 -1.99
CA ASN A 98 3.92 12.27 -3.21
C ASN A 98 5.04 11.95 -4.21
N GLU A 99 5.00 12.54 -5.40
CA GLU A 99 5.94 12.18 -6.45
C GLU A 99 7.38 12.68 -6.21
N ARG A 100 7.60 13.46 -5.14
CA ARG A 100 8.91 13.98 -4.73
C ARG A 100 9.64 13.06 -3.72
N LEU A 101 9.00 11.96 -3.29
CA LEU A 101 9.50 11.04 -2.25
C LEU A 101 9.87 11.80 -0.96
N GLU A 102 8.99 12.71 -0.55
CA GLU A 102 9.11 13.33 0.77
C GLU A 102 8.80 12.27 1.82
N LEU A 103 9.58 12.24 2.91
CA LEU A 103 9.27 11.37 4.03
C LEU A 103 8.04 11.90 4.77
N TYR A 104 7.22 10.99 5.29
CA TYR A 104 6.28 11.37 6.34
C TYR A 104 7.03 11.63 7.62
N GLU A 105 6.76 12.77 8.24
CA GLU A 105 7.07 12.96 9.65
C GLU A 105 6.04 12.22 10.52
N PRO A 106 6.42 11.75 11.73
CA PRO A 106 5.52 11.00 12.60
C PRO A 106 4.17 11.68 12.86
N GLU A 107 4.16 12.98 13.11
CA GLU A 107 2.96 13.75 13.44
C GLU A 107 2.03 13.87 12.22
N GLU A 108 2.59 14.04 11.03
CA GLU A 108 1.83 14.08 9.79
C GLU A 108 1.24 12.71 9.47
N PHE A 109 2.03 11.64 9.62
CA PHE A 109 1.55 10.28 9.42
C PHE A 109 0.38 9.96 10.36
N LEU A 110 0.49 10.32 11.65
CA LEU A 110 -0.57 10.11 12.61
C LEU A 110 -1.84 10.92 12.30
N ALA A 111 -1.70 12.13 11.74
CA ALA A 111 -2.84 12.93 11.33
C ALA A 111 -3.60 12.32 10.14
N ASP A 112 -2.87 11.71 9.19
CA ASP A 112 -3.45 11.06 8.02
C ASP A 112 -3.89 9.60 8.30
N LEU A 113 -3.37 8.97 9.36
CA LEU A 113 -3.68 7.58 9.71
C LEU A 113 -5.12 7.41 10.17
N ASN A 114 -5.94 6.79 9.32
CA ASN A 114 -7.35 6.53 9.60
C ASN A 114 -7.57 5.19 10.32
N LEU A 115 -7.37 5.15 11.65
CA LEU A 115 -7.59 3.95 12.45
C LEU A 115 -9.05 3.47 12.48
N ASP A 116 -10.01 4.36 12.26
CA ASP A 116 -11.44 4.00 12.24
C ASP A 116 -11.74 2.99 11.13
N LEU A 117 -11.10 3.16 9.97
CA LEU A 117 -11.19 2.28 8.82
C LEU A 117 -10.75 0.84 9.13
N LEU A 118 -9.75 0.68 10.02
CA LEU A 118 -9.22 -0.62 10.42
C LEU A 118 -10.16 -1.37 11.37
N ILE A 119 -10.82 -0.63 12.27
CA ILE A 119 -11.63 -1.21 13.35
C ILE A 119 -13.09 -1.40 12.91
N ARG A 120 -13.67 -0.41 12.22
CA ARG A 120 -15.10 -0.41 11.84
C ARG A 120 -15.36 -0.97 10.46
N GLY A 121 -14.34 -1.07 9.62
CA GLY A 121 -14.43 -1.71 8.30
C GLY A 121 -14.55 -3.23 8.34
N TYR A 122 -14.44 -3.85 9.52
CA TYR A 122 -14.78 -5.27 9.74
C TYR A 122 -16.28 -5.38 10.05
N ARG A 123 -17.14 -5.17 9.04
CA ARG A 123 -18.51 -5.68 9.09
C ARG A 123 -18.49 -7.06 8.45
N SER A 124 -18.92 -8.06 9.21
CA SER A 124 -19.15 -9.46 8.79
C SER A 124 -20.08 -9.60 7.59
N ASP A 125 -20.72 -8.51 7.17
CA ASP A 125 -21.90 -8.51 6.31
C ASP A 125 -21.58 -8.12 4.86
N GLU A 126 -20.33 -7.73 4.55
CA GLU A 126 -19.92 -7.27 3.20
C GLU A 126 -19.28 -8.35 2.32
N HIS A 127 -19.19 -9.61 2.76
CA HIS A 127 -18.78 -10.73 1.90
C HIS A 127 -19.69 -11.93 2.16
N PRO A 128 -20.73 -12.19 1.33
CA PRO A 128 -21.30 -13.53 1.32
C PRO A 128 -20.21 -14.48 0.82
N GLU A 129 -19.97 -15.55 1.56
CA GLU A 129 -19.19 -16.69 1.06
C GLU A 129 -19.77 -17.08 -0.30
N SER A 130 -18.95 -17.04 -1.35
CA SER A 130 -19.25 -17.59 -2.67
C SER A 130 -18.22 -18.63 -3.03
#